data_AF-J7L4K0-F1
#
_entry.id   AF-J7L4K0-F1
#
_cell.length_a   1.000
_cell.length_b   1.000
_cell.length_c   1.000
_cell.angle_alpha   90.00
_cell.angle_beta   90.00
_cell.angle_gamma   90.00
#
_symmetry.space_group_name_H-M   'P 1'
#
loop_
_entity.id
_entity.type
_entity.pdbx_description
1 polymer ?
#
loop_
_entity_poly.entity_id
_entity_poly.type
_entity_poly.pdbx_seq_one_letter_code
_entity_poly.pdbx_strand_id
1 'polypeptide(L)'
;MLGWAGATVVTGALLLTWLRLSDFRATTESIGEDLSPLVWCALFLAMGLLFFTGARSISGSEGRLPRVGDVLVRGAAVLAGVALVWASFPTRHLLRTASNARQDIFPEQVVGLWVGVCGLAVGLVLVLFSRGSLCPQRWVRASTGGVAGLILLVPTCSLTPMVVHVLTVEHTVVDGVQETGPVPTTVTRVGWSWRPEQQVVGVERGPSGPIVRYPDGFVALDGATGEELWTYRLPYARQVETGLFPGSTEYAYLRHVAEPGTEEPGTPTMVVLDTTTGEIAREAPMPPLEAEEEPRVGHLTPEVRVSAMVEEGRPWAVAHSTTSTERIWEFPLDEGREGRLCLWVPRDGIGGYADRVLIHNLCLDEPEASSTQELRELLDRMAVPDDAVERVIVLDVATGEPMWSREWSPQHLLAGERPVGSGALMEDEGATVVLTSGGAFTLAEGEPVEFEPDAPSDVEDRPLGVDSTGAVMTREIIGEESAMILRTDAGGAIVDRTEVERDFDIWRETEHAGVLRSALLVPYLSDAGDGRVTRELAIAATEDERSVWERLDFDDEPMSDPVDRWNDEGGHRLVAVPGSVVSYIENGGLPGSDRGPLYGLVP
;
A
#
# COMPACT_ATOMS: atom_id res chain seq x y z
N MET A 1 -53.09 -5.28 -7.10
CA MET A 1 -51.79 -5.77 -7.59
C MET A 1 -50.67 -4.91 -7.02
N LEU A 2 -50.54 -3.63 -7.38
CA LEU A 2 -49.48 -2.72 -6.87
C LEU A 2 -49.32 -2.72 -5.33
N GLY A 3 -50.40 -2.66 -4.55
CA GLY A 3 -50.29 -2.67 -3.09
C GLY A 3 -49.76 -3.98 -2.50
N TRP A 4 -50.16 -5.13 -3.05
CA TRP A 4 -49.64 -6.43 -2.63
C TRP A 4 -48.19 -6.63 -3.10
N ALA A 5 -47.85 -6.17 -4.31
CA ALA A 5 -46.47 -6.18 -4.81
C ALA A 5 -45.56 -5.31 -3.94
N GLY A 6 -45.99 -4.09 -3.61
CA GLY A 6 -45.27 -3.18 -2.71
C GLY A 6 -45.07 -3.79 -1.32
N ALA A 7 -46.10 -4.39 -0.74
CA ALA A 7 -45.98 -5.10 0.54
C ALA A 7 -44.95 -6.25 0.47
N THR A 8 -44.97 -7.06 -0.59
CA THR A 8 -43.99 -8.15 -0.79
C THR A 8 -42.57 -7.61 -0.95
N VAL A 9 -42.39 -6.51 -1.70
CA VAL A 9 -41.09 -5.84 -1.86
C VAL A 9 -40.58 -5.29 -0.52
N VAL A 10 -41.42 -4.61 0.26
CA VAL A 10 -41.01 -4.11 1.59
C VAL A 10 -40.63 -5.28 2.52
N THR A 11 -41.44 -6.34 2.59
CA THR A 11 -41.12 -7.50 3.43
C THR A 11 -39.82 -8.17 3.01
N GLY A 12 -39.61 -8.36 1.71
CA GLY A 12 -38.35 -8.92 1.19
C GLY A 12 -37.15 -8.03 1.47
N ALA A 13 -37.28 -6.72 1.26
CA ALA A 13 -36.26 -5.73 1.57
C ALA A 13 -35.92 -5.69 3.08
N LEU A 14 -36.94 -5.75 3.95
CA LEU A 14 -36.75 -5.82 5.41
C LEU A 14 -36.00 -7.10 5.81
N LEU A 15 -36.36 -8.26 5.23
CA LEU A 15 -35.68 -9.52 5.51
C LEU A 15 -34.23 -9.51 5.04
N LEU A 16 -33.96 -8.99 3.83
CA LEU A 16 -32.61 -8.83 3.30
C LEU A 16 -31.77 -7.91 4.18
N THR A 17 -32.31 -6.73 4.52
CA THR A 17 -31.62 -5.76 5.38
C THR A 17 -31.37 -6.34 6.76
N TRP A 18 -32.34 -7.08 7.32
CA TRP A 18 -32.20 -7.77 8.60
C TRP A 18 -31.06 -8.77 8.60
N LEU A 19 -31.02 -9.68 7.62
CA LEU A 19 -29.99 -10.71 7.51
C LEU A 19 -28.60 -10.08 7.40
N ARG A 20 -28.46 -9.02 6.60
CA ARG A 20 -27.20 -8.29 6.49
C ARG A 20 -26.83 -7.54 7.77
N LEU A 21 -27.81 -6.99 8.50
CA LEU A 21 -27.56 -6.33 9.78
C LEU A 21 -27.14 -7.30 10.88
N SER A 22 -27.69 -8.51 10.91
CA SER A 22 -27.29 -9.50 11.91
C SER A 22 -25.84 -9.93 11.72
N ASP A 23 -25.41 -10.10 10.46
CA ASP A 23 -24.01 -10.39 10.14
C ASP A 23 -23.12 -9.18 10.51
N PHE A 24 -23.56 -7.97 10.15
CA PHE A 24 -22.84 -6.73 10.47
C PHE A 24 -22.65 -6.51 11.97
N ARG A 25 -23.67 -6.81 12.79
CA ARG A 25 -23.61 -6.65 14.24
C ARG A 25 -22.52 -7.53 14.86
N ALA A 26 -22.38 -8.76 14.40
CA ALA A 26 -21.32 -9.66 14.86
C ALA A 26 -19.93 -9.07 14.62
N THR A 27 -19.75 -8.35 13.50
CA THR A 27 -18.49 -7.67 13.17
C THR A 27 -18.30 -6.36 13.94
N THR A 28 -19.34 -5.54 14.12
CA THR A 28 -19.19 -4.20 14.75
C THR A 28 -19.07 -4.20 16.27
N GLU A 29 -19.42 -5.29 16.98
CA GLU A 29 -19.21 -5.37 18.44
C GLU A 29 -17.72 -5.17 18.82
N SER A 30 -16.78 -5.39 17.90
CA SER A 30 -15.35 -5.09 18.09
C SER A 30 -14.97 -3.61 17.92
N ILE A 31 -15.77 -2.81 17.19
CA ILE A 31 -15.40 -1.43 16.76
C ILE A 31 -15.99 -0.36 17.69
N GLY A 32 -16.89 -0.72 18.61
CA GLY A 32 -17.38 0.19 19.66
C GLY A 32 -18.34 1.30 19.20
N GLU A 33 -18.63 1.41 17.90
CA GLU A 33 -19.68 2.29 17.36
C GLU A 33 -20.98 1.49 17.13
N ASP A 34 -21.94 1.69 18.04
CA ASP A 34 -23.24 1.02 17.97
C ASP A 34 -24.15 1.75 16.96
N LEU A 35 -23.98 1.44 15.67
CA LEU A 35 -24.85 1.92 14.57
C LEU A 35 -26.22 1.21 14.54
N SER A 36 -26.36 0.12 15.31
CA SER A 36 -27.58 -0.69 15.33
C SER A 36 -28.86 0.07 15.70
N PRO A 37 -28.93 0.93 16.76
CA PRO A 37 -30.19 1.51 17.22
C PRO A 37 -30.86 2.42 16.18
N LEU A 38 -30.09 3.15 15.36
CA LEU A 38 -30.64 4.02 14.32
C LEU A 38 -31.30 3.22 13.20
N VAL A 39 -30.66 2.14 12.75
CA VAL A 39 -31.23 1.27 11.73
C VAL A 39 -32.45 0.53 12.25
N TRP A 40 -32.39 0.05 13.50
CA TRP A 40 -33.53 -0.55 14.18
C TRP A 40 -34.71 0.42 14.28
N CYS A 41 -34.46 1.66 14.68
CA CYS A 41 -35.49 2.70 14.71
C CYS A 41 -36.14 2.88 13.33
N ALA A 42 -35.36 2.94 12.26
CA ALA A 42 -35.90 3.07 10.89
C ALA A 42 -36.76 1.86 10.48
N LEU A 43 -36.32 0.63 10.78
CA LEU A 43 -37.06 -0.61 10.50
C LEU A 43 -38.40 -0.64 11.26
N PHE A 44 -38.40 -0.31 12.56
CA PHE A 44 -39.62 -0.26 13.36
C PHE A 44 -40.59 0.83 12.87
N LEU A 45 -40.07 1.98 12.45
CA LEU A 45 -40.90 3.07 11.90
C LEU A 45 -41.57 2.67 10.59
N ALA A 46 -40.83 2.01 9.68
CA ALA A 46 -41.38 1.49 8.44
C ALA A 46 -42.49 0.44 8.69
N MET A 47 -42.25 -0.46 9.65
CA MET A 47 -43.23 -1.48 10.04
C MET A 47 -44.49 -0.85 10.66
N GLY A 48 -44.32 0.17 11.52
CA GLY A 48 -45.41 0.94 12.10
C GLY A 48 -46.24 1.67 11.05
N LEU A 49 -45.59 2.22 10.02
CA LEU A 49 -46.22 2.86 8.86
C LEU A 49 -47.09 1.88 8.05
N LEU A 50 -46.59 0.68 7.79
CA LEU A 50 -47.36 -0.39 7.13
C LEU A 50 -48.58 -0.80 7.97
N PHE A 51 -48.39 -0.97 9.29
CA PHE A 51 -49.48 -1.34 10.18
C PHE A 51 -50.56 -0.25 10.25
N PHE A 52 -50.14 1.02 10.34
CA PHE A 52 -51.03 2.17 10.41
C PHE A 52 -51.84 2.36 9.12
N THR A 53 -51.20 2.20 7.96
CA THR A 53 -51.89 2.27 6.66
C THR A 53 -52.85 1.11 6.45
N GLY A 54 -52.51 -0.09 6.91
CA GLY A 54 -53.39 -1.26 6.93
C GLY A 54 -54.60 -1.08 7.85
N ALA A 55 -54.38 -0.65 9.10
CA ALA A 55 -55.43 -0.49 10.10
C ALA A 55 -56.49 0.56 9.69
N ARG A 56 -56.07 1.71 9.13
CA ARG A 56 -57.01 2.73 8.62
C ARG A 56 -57.81 2.25 7.41
N SER A 57 -57.30 1.30 6.63
CA SER A 57 -58.05 0.74 5.51
C SER A 57 -59.23 -0.13 5.95
N ILE A 58 -59.22 -0.65 7.18
CA ILE A 58 -60.25 -1.57 7.68
C ILE A 58 -61.45 -0.79 8.25
N SER A 59 -61.27 0.44 8.73
CA SER A 59 -62.34 1.21 9.37
C SER A 59 -63.15 2.11 8.41
N GLY A 60 -62.87 2.08 7.11
CA GLY A 60 -63.53 2.94 6.12
C GLY A 60 -64.80 2.33 5.55
N SER A 61 -65.96 2.88 5.90
CA SER A 61 -67.27 2.51 5.32
C SER A 61 -67.26 2.60 3.79
N GLU A 62 -67.69 1.54 3.12
CA GLU A 62 -67.77 1.44 1.66
C GLU A 62 -68.52 2.65 1.05
N GLY A 63 -67.85 3.42 0.18
CA GLY A 63 -68.50 4.38 -0.73
C GLY A 63 -68.01 5.83 -0.72
N ARG A 64 -67.16 6.26 0.22
CA ARG A 64 -66.60 7.64 0.19
C ARG A 64 -65.30 7.71 -0.61
N LEU A 65 -65.27 8.59 -1.62
CA LEU A 65 -64.05 9.00 -2.30
C LEU A 65 -63.01 9.45 -1.26
N PRO A 66 -61.73 9.06 -1.41
CA PRO A 66 -60.68 9.45 -0.48
C PRO A 66 -60.59 10.97 -0.41
N ARG A 67 -60.61 11.54 0.80
CA ARG A 67 -60.38 12.98 0.99
C ARG A 67 -58.92 13.26 0.60
N VAL A 68 -58.68 14.39 -0.05
CA VAL A 68 -57.33 14.87 -0.44
C VAL A 68 -56.35 14.80 0.75
N GLY A 69 -56.83 15.05 1.97
CA GLY A 69 -56.06 14.93 3.20
C GLY A 69 -55.45 13.54 3.45
N ASP A 70 -56.13 12.44 3.09
CA ASP A 70 -55.59 11.09 3.28
C ASP A 70 -54.42 10.81 2.34
N VAL A 71 -54.48 11.36 1.12
CA VAL A 71 -53.38 11.24 0.15
C VAL A 71 -52.17 12.07 0.61
N LEU A 72 -52.40 13.28 1.11
CA LEU A 72 -51.33 14.15 1.64
C LEU A 72 -50.66 13.54 2.87
N VAL A 73 -51.43 12.98 3.81
CA VAL A 73 -50.87 12.33 5.01
C VAL A 73 -50.03 11.11 4.63
N ARG A 74 -50.49 10.30 3.67
CA ARG A 74 -49.72 9.15 3.16
C ARG A 74 -48.43 9.59 2.47
N GLY A 75 -48.53 10.60 1.59
CA GLY A 75 -47.36 11.16 0.91
C GLY A 75 -46.32 11.73 1.87
N ALA A 76 -46.76 12.50 2.87
CA ALA A 76 -45.89 13.04 3.91
C ALA A 76 -45.21 11.94 4.73
N ALA A 77 -45.95 10.88 5.09
CA ALA A 77 -45.41 9.80 5.90
C ALA A 77 -44.36 8.96 5.15
N VAL A 78 -44.47 8.81 3.82
CA VAL A 78 -43.43 8.15 3.02
C VAL A 78 -42.26 9.06 2.71
N LEU A 79 -42.49 10.35 2.43
CA LEU A 79 -41.38 11.30 2.33
C LEU A 79 -40.56 11.34 3.61
N ALA A 80 -41.22 11.32 4.77
CA ALA A 80 -40.55 11.20 6.07
C ALA A 80 -39.81 9.86 6.21
N GLY A 81 -40.41 8.75 5.77
CA GLY A 81 -39.75 7.44 5.74
C GLY A 81 -38.49 7.41 4.86
N VAL A 82 -38.57 7.93 3.63
CA VAL A 82 -37.44 8.03 2.70
C VAL A 82 -36.36 8.96 3.24
N ALA A 83 -36.74 10.12 3.78
CA ALA A 83 -35.79 11.08 4.37
C ALA A 83 -35.11 10.50 5.63
N LEU A 84 -35.83 9.77 6.46
CA LEU A 84 -35.27 9.07 7.62
C LEU A 84 -34.29 8.00 7.17
N VAL A 85 -34.66 7.16 6.18
CA VAL A 85 -33.76 6.16 5.63
C VAL A 85 -32.49 6.81 5.08
N TRP A 86 -32.62 7.89 4.30
CA TRP A 86 -31.50 8.65 3.76
C TRP A 86 -30.60 9.26 4.85
N ALA A 87 -31.18 9.85 5.89
CA ALA A 87 -30.44 10.51 6.98
C ALA A 87 -29.82 9.52 7.98
N SER A 88 -30.45 8.36 8.17
CA SER A 88 -29.94 7.29 9.05
C SER A 88 -28.88 6.45 8.35
N PHE A 89 -28.84 6.48 7.01
CA PHE A 89 -27.87 5.72 6.25
C PHE A 89 -26.56 6.46 6.05
N PRO A 90 -25.43 5.76 6.19
CA PRO A 90 -24.15 6.40 6.34
C PRO A 90 -23.51 6.62 4.97
N THR A 91 -24.13 7.44 4.11
CA THR A 91 -23.48 7.91 2.86
C THR A 91 -22.13 8.56 3.14
N ARG A 92 -22.00 9.25 4.29
CA ARG A 92 -20.75 9.87 4.75
C ARG A 92 -19.76 8.90 5.39
N HIS A 93 -20.22 7.79 5.97
CA HIS A 93 -19.27 6.81 6.52
C HIS A 93 -18.75 5.88 5.43
N LEU A 94 -19.54 5.58 4.39
CA LEU A 94 -19.12 4.75 3.26
C LEU A 94 -17.78 5.15 2.64
N LEU A 95 -17.60 6.44 2.38
CA LEU A 95 -16.36 6.98 1.84
C LEU A 95 -15.20 6.92 2.85
N ARG A 96 -15.48 7.04 4.15
CA ARG A 96 -14.47 6.94 5.22
C ARG A 96 -14.12 5.50 5.61
N THR A 97 -15.08 4.59 5.53
CA THR A 97 -14.91 3.16 5.85
C THR A 97 -14.19 2.44 4.73
N ALA A 98 -14.38 2.86 3.47
CA ALA A 98 -13.60 2.34 2.35
C ALA A 98 -12.14 2.86 2.36
N SER A 99 -11.90 4.08 2.85
CA SER A 99 -10.55 4.66 2.87
C SER A 99 -9.68 4.25 4.06
N ASN A 100 -10.28 3.69 5.12
CA ASN A 100 -9.53 3.29 6.30
C ASN A 100 -9.09 1.83 6.14
N ALA A 101 -7.82 1.61 5.81
CA ALA A 101 -7.17 0.29 5.69
C ALA A 101 -7.32 -0.63 6.93
N ARG A 102 -7.85 -0.11 8.05
CA ARG A 102 -8.11 -0.84 9.30
C ARG A 102 -9.59 -1.13 9.60
N GLN A 103 -10.54 -0.74 8.74
CA GLN A 103 -11.96 -0.98 9.03
C GLN A 103 -12.52 -2.19 8.27
N ASP A 104 -12.93 -3.18 9.04
CA ASP A 104 -13.46 -4.48 8.60
C ASP A 104 -14.90 -4.42 8.11
N ILE A 105 -15.26 -3.55 7.16
CA ILE A 105 -16.61 -3.56 6.56
C ILE A 105 -16.56 -4.06 5.11
N PHE A 106 -17.34 -5.11 4.80
CA PHE A 106 -17.34 -5.72 3.47
C PHE A 106 -18.19 -4.85 2.53
N PRO A 107 -17.69 -4.48 1.34
CA PRO A 107 -18.46 -3.75 0.33
C PRO A 107 -19.75 -4.47 -0.05
N GLU A 108 -19.72 -5.80 -0.14
CA GLU A 108 -20.91 -6.62 -0.36
C GLU A 108 -22.00 -6.41 0.69
N GLN A 109 -21.62 -6.30 1.96
CA GLN A 109 -22.56 -6.04 3.04
C GLN A 109 -23.17 -4.65 2.84
N VAL A 110 -22.37 -3.65 2.47
CA VAL A 110 -22.87 -2.29 2.27
C VAL A 110 -23.75 -2.16 1.02
N VAL A 111 -23.35 -2.74 -0.10
CA VAL A 111 -24.17 -2.77 -1.32
C VAL A 111 -25.45 -3.56 -1.08
N GLY A 112 -25.38 -4.68 -0.37
CA GLY A 112 -26.57 -5.43 0.07
C GLY A 112 -27.50 -4.60 0.95
N LEU A 113 -26.94 -3.80 1.86
CA LEU A 113 -27.66 -2.83 2.69
C LEU A 113 -28.38 -1.78 1.83
N TRP A 114 -27.69 -1.22 0.83
CA TRP A 114 -28.25 -0.26 -0.13
C TRP A 114 -29.36 -0.84 -0.98
N VAL A 115 -29.17 -2.06 -1.47
CA VAL A 115 -30.18 -2.80 -2.21
C VAL A 115 -31.43 -3.00 -1.35
N GLY A 116 -31.25 -3.35 -0.07
CA GLY A 116 -32.34 -3.43 0.91
C GLY A 116 -33.07 -2.10 1.08
N VAL A 117 -32.33 -1.00 1.26
CA VAL A 117 -32.89 0.35 1.40
C VAL A 117 -33.66 0.82 0.16
N CYS A 118 -33.06 0.68 -1.01
CA CYS A 118 -33.70 1.03 -2.28
C CYS A 118 -34.96 0.18 -2.49
N GLY A 119 -34.90 -1.12 -2.18
CA GLY A 119 -36.05 -2.01 -2.18
C GLY A 119 -37.16 -1.52 -1.25
N LEU A 120 -36.83 -1.11 -0.03
CA LEU A 120 -37.79 -0.58 0.94
C LEU A 120 -38.46 0.70 0.43
N ALA A 121 -37.69 1.64 -0.12
CA ALA A 121 -38.20 2.88 -0.71
C ALA A 121 -39.16 2.60 -1.88
N VAL A 122 -38.76 1.75 -2.83
CA VAL A 122 -39.59 1.34 -3.97
C VAL A 122 -40.87 0.65 -3.49
N GLY A 123 -40.76 -0.26 -2.52
CA GLY A 123 -41.90 -0.95 -1.93
C GLY A 123 -42.91 0.01 -1.28
N LEU A 124 -42.42 0.98 -0.50
CA LEU A 124 -43.26 2.02 0.12
C LEU A 124 -43.97 2.88 -0.93
N VAL A 125 -43.26 3.27 -1.99
CA VAL A 125 -43.83 4.00 -3.13
C VAL A 125 -44.94 3.18 -3.82
N LEU A 126 -44.73 1.89 -4.06
CA LEU A 126 -45.73 1.01 -4.66
C LEU A 126 -46.98 0.85 -3.77
N VAL A 127 -46.80 0.78 -2.45
CA VAL A 127 -47.91 0.77 -1.48
C VAL A 127 -48.70 2.07 -1.55
N LEU A 128 -48.04 3.23 -1.63
CA LEU A 128 -48.71 4.53 -1.75
C LEU A 128 -49.58 4.67 -2.98
N PHE A 129 -49.05 4.27 -4.13
CA PHE A 129 -49.76 4.40 -5.40
C PHE A 129 -50.88 3.37 -5.56
N SER A 130 -51.04 2.45 -4.61
CA SER A 130 -52.15 1.52 -4.60
C SER A 130 -53.47 2.20 -4.21
N ARG A 131 -54.39 2.27 -5.18
CA ARG A 131 -55.73 2.89 -5.00
C ARG A 131 -56.74 2.02 -4.25
N GLY A 132 -56.45 0.74 -3.99
CA GLY A 132 -57.39 -0.21 -3.42
C GLY A 132 -57.02 -0.62 -1.99
N SER A 133 -58.04 -0.83 -1.15
CA SER A 133 -57.85 -1.50 0.15
C SER A 133 -57.24 -2.88 -0.05
N LEU A 134 -56.25 -3.23 0.78
CA LEU A 134 -55.66 -4.56 0.85
C LEU A 134 -56.67 -5.53 1.50
N CYS A 135 -57.76 -5.86 0.79
CA CYS A 135 -58.77 -6.78 1.30
C CYS A 135 -58.24 -8.23 1.23
N PRO A 136 -58.10 -8.93 2.37
CA PRO A 136 -57.58 -10.30 2.42
C PRO A 136 -58.49 -11.32 1.71
N GLN A 137 -59.79 -11.02 1.54
CA GLN A 137 -60.76 -11.91 0.89
C GLN A 137 -60.55 -12.10 -0.63
N ARG A 138 -59.67 -11.34 -1.28
CA ARG A 138 -59.38 -11.50 -2.73
C ARG A 138 -58.01 -12.15 -2.96
N TRP A 139 -57.83 -13.34 -2.40
CA TRP A 139 -56.57 -14.08 -2.37
C TRP A 139 -55.92 -14.29 -3.77
N VAL A 140 -56.73 -14.49 -4.82
CA VAL A 140 -56.24 -14.63 -6.21
C VAL A 140 -55.55 -13.36 -6.75
N ARG A 141 -55.98 -12.17 -6.31
CA ARG A 141 -55.33 -10.90 -6.68
C ARG A 141 -54.13 -10.57 -5.79
N ALA A 142 -54.04 -11.21 -4.63
CA ALA A 142 -52.89 -11.11 -3.73
C ALA A 142 -51.74 -11.96 -4.25
N SER A 143 -52.01 -13.19 -4.73
CA SER A 143 -50.98 -14.08 -5.28
C SER A 143 -50.28 -13.50 -6.51
N THR A 144 -51.04 -12.94 -7.45
CA THR A 144 -50.49 -12.27 -8.65
C THR A 144 -49.65 -11.03 -8.32
N GLY A 145 -50.03 -10.26 -7.30
CA GLY A 145 -49.22 -9.15 -6.78
C GLY A 145 -47.94 -9.61 -6.10
N GLY A 146 -48.02 -10.68 -5.29
CA GLY A 146 -46.86 -11.27 -4.63
C GLY A 146 -45.86 -11.84 -5.61
N VAL A 147 -46.32 -12.55 -6.65
CA VAL A 147 -45.46 -13.05 -7.74
C VAL A 147 -44.75 -11.90 -8.44
N ALA A 148 -45.45 -10.79 -8.73
CA ALA A 148 -44.81 -9.62 -9.35
C ALA A 148 -43.74 -8.96 -8.46
N GLY A 149 -43.98 -8.89 -7.14
CA GLY A 149 -42.96 -8.40 -6.19
C GLY A 149 -41.76 -9.35 -6.09
N LEU A 150 -41.99 -10.66 -6.13
CA LEU A 150 -40.94 -11.66 -6.09
C LEU A 150 -40.10 -11.65 -7.38
N ILE A 151 -40.74 -11.44 -8.55
CA ILE A 151 -40.05 -11.23 -9.84
C ILE A 151 -39.16 -9.98 -9.82
N LEU A 152 -39.44 -8.96 -9.01
CA LEU A 152 -38.56 -7.80 -8.84
C LEU A 152 -37.40 -8.08 -7.88
N LEU A 153 -37.65 -8.81 -6.79
CA LEU A 153 -36.63 -9.12 -5.79
C LEU A 153 -35.59 -10.12 -6.31
N VAL A 154 -36.02 -11.19 -6.99
CA VAL A 154 -35.11 -12.23 -7.51
C VAL A 154 -33.97 -11.66 -8.37
N PRO A 155 -34.21 -10.86 -9.43
CA PRO A 155 -33.15 -10.29 -10.25
C PRO A 155 -32.31 -9.30 -9.46
N THR A 156 -32.89 -8.54 -8.53
CA THR A 156 -32.13 -7.61 -7.70
C THR A 156 -31.14 -8.39 -6.82
N CYS A 157 -31.59 -9.45 -6.15
CA CYS A 157 -30.73 -10.32 -5.34
C CYS A 157 -29.69 -11.06 -6.19
N SER A 158 -30.06 -11.54 -7.38
CA SER A 158 -29.13 -12.29 -8.24
C SER A 158 -28.12 -11.42 -8.97
N LEU A 159 -28.46 -10.16 -9.28
CA LEU A 159 -27.56 -9.22 -9.95
C LEU A 159 -26.66 -8.47 -8.97
N THR A 160 -27.03 -8.39 -7.69
CA THR A 160 -26.19 -7.74 -6.65
C THR A 160 -24.74 -8.24 -6.66
N PRO A 161 -24.44 -9.56 -6.60
CA PRO A 161 -23.05 -10.03 -6.61
C PRO A 161 -22.32 -9.68 -7.91
N MET A 162 -23.00 -9.73 -9.05
CA MET A 162 -22.42 -9.33 -10.34
C MET A 162 -22.08 -7.84 -10.38
N VAL A 163 -22.98 -6.99 -9.87
CA VAL A 163 -22.75 -5.54 -9.79
C VAL A 163 -21.63 -5.22 -8.81
N VAL A 164 -21.56 -5.93 -7.68
CA VAL A 164 -20.44 -5.77 -6.74
C VAL A 164 -19.14 -6.16 -7.43
N HIS A 165 -19.08 -7.30 -8.10
CA HIS A 165 -17.86 -7.75 -8.76
C HIS A 165 -17.31 -6.74 -9.80
N VAL A 166 -18.20 -6.20 -10.63
CA VAL A 166 -17.84 -5.15 -11.62
C VAL A 166 -17.40 -3.84 -10.95
N LEU A 167 -17.90 -3.55 -9.76
CA LEU A 167 -17.47 -2.38 -8.98
C LEU A 167 -16.20 -2.66 -8.16
N THR A 168 -15.84 -3.92 -7.90
CA THR A 168 -14.72 -4.29 -7.02
C THR A 168 -13.38 -4.41 -7.70
N VAL A 169 -13.34 -4.61 -9.01
CA VAL A 169 -12.08 -4.76 -9.75
C VAL A 169 -12.08 -3.78 -10.90
N GLU A 170 -11.14 -2.85 -10.87
CA GLU A 170 -10.78 -2.02 -12.01
C GLU A 170 -9.53 -2.63 -12.62
N HIS A 171 -9.67 -3.26 -13.78
CA HIS A 171 -8.57 -3.93 -14.47
C HIS A 171 -8.56 -3.55 -15.94
N THR A 172 -7.52 -2.81 -16.34
CA THR A 172 -7.18 -2.54 -17.74
C THR A 172 -5.81 -3.16 -18.00
N VAL A 173 -5.62 -3.71 -19.19
CA VAL A 173 -4.36 -4.31 -19.65
C VAL A 173 -3.95 -3.67 -20.97
N VAL A 174 -2.66 -3.66 -21.25
CA VAL A 174 -2.12 -3.20 -22.53
C VAL A 174 -1.73 -4.39 -23.41
N ASP A 175 -2.18 -4.37 -24.67
CA ASP A 175 -1.85 -5.39 -25.66
C ASP A 175 -0.43 -5.18 -26.21
N GLY A 176 0.51 -6.02 -25.79
CA GLY A 176 1.86 -6.10 -26.36
C GLY A 176 2.91 -5.24 -25.67
N VAL A 177 4.17 -5.47 -26.07
CA VAL A 177 5.32 -4.75 -25.52
C VAL A 177 5.44 -3.39 -26.21
N GLN A 178 5.36 -2.33 -25.41
CA GLN A 178 5.57 -0.97 -25.88
C GLN A 178 7.07 -0.70 -26.07
N GLU A 179 7.43 0.15 -27.04
CA GLU A 179 8.81 0.58 -27.21
C GLU A 179 9.18 1.54 -26.08
N THR A 180 10.23 1.20 -25.32
CA THR A 180 10.60 1.93 -24.12
C THR A 180 11.78 2.85 -24.41
N GLY A 181 11.68 4.11 -23.96
CA GLY A 181 12.78 5.06 -24.07
C GLY A 181 13.91 4.69 -23.10
N PRO A 182 15.15 5.17 -23.34
CA PRO A 182 16.20 5.04 -22.34
C PRO A 182 15.85 5.86 -21.09
N VAL A 183 16.46 5.53 -19.96
CA VAL A 183 16.36 6.40 -18.78
C VAL A 183 17.14 7.70 -19.03
N PRO A 184 16.61 8.89 -18.68
CA PRO A 184 17.33 10.14 -18.90
C PRO A 184 18.67 10.18 -18.15
N THR A 185 19.71 10.67 -18.81
CA THR A 185 21.02 10.90 -18.17
C THR A 185 21.12 12.24 -17.46
N THR A 186 20.17 13.14 -17.73
CA THR A 186 20.04 14.49 -17.17
C THR A 186 18.56 14.91 -17.17
N VAL A 187 18.26 15.99 -16.46
CA VAL A 187 16.92 16.59 -16.37
C VAL A 187 17.08 18.10 -16.53
N THR A 188 16.22 18.74 -17.32
CA THR A 188 16.18 20.21 -17.43
C THR A 188 14.80 20.82 -17.20
N ARG A 189 13.74 20.00 -17.30
CA ARG A 189 12.35 20.50 -17.22
C ARG A 189 11.35 19.41 -16.84
N VAL A 190 10.17 19.86 -16.42
CA VAL A 190 8.98 19.01 -16.29
C VAL A 190 8.43 18.71 -17.69
N GLY A 191 8.38 17.42 -18.05
CA GLY A 191 7.84 16.93 -19.31
C GLY A 191 6.34 16.66 -19.24
N TRP A 192 5.87 16.08 -18.13
CA TRP A 192 4.47 15.79 -17.89
C TRP A 192 4.12 15.86 -16.40
N SER A 193 2.83 16.00 -16.11
CA SER A 193 2.29 15.92 -14.76
C SER A 193 1.10 14.96 -14.76
N TRP A 194 1.01 14.10 -13.76
CA TRP A 194 -0.10 13.17 -13.61
C TRP A 194 -0.71 13.30 -12.22
N ARG A 195 -2.02 13.50 -12.13
CA ARG A 195 -2.71 13.71 -10.83
C ARG A 195 -3.35 12.41 -10.37
N PRO A 196 -2.90 11.84 -9.23
CA PRO A 196 -3.44 10.56 -8.74
C PRO A 196 -4.88 10.70 -8.25
N GLU A 197 -5.69 9.67 -8.48
CA GLU A 197 -7.06 9.62 -7.99
C GLU A 197 -7.15 9.36 -6.48
N GLN A 198 -6.14 8.71 -5.92
CA GLN A 198 -6.03 8.37 -4.51
C GLN A 198 -4.63 8.71 -3.96
N GLN A 199 -4.41 8.43 -2.68
CA GLN A 199 -3.11 8.62 -2.04
C GLN A 199 -2.10 7.61 -2.60
N VAL A 200 -0.97 8.10 -3.09
CA VAL A 200 0.13 7.26 -3.57
C VAL A 200 0.91 6.75 -2.36
N VAL A 201 1.08 5.42 -2.29
CA VAL A 201 1.87 4.76 -1.24
C VAL A 201 3.33 4.69 -1.64
N GLY A 202 3.60 4.58 -2.94
CA GLY A 202 4.95 4.59 -3.49
C GLY A 202 4.91 4.65 -5.01
N VAL A 203 6.05 4.90 -5.62
CA VAL A 203 6.25 4.76 -7.06
C VAL A 203 7.47 3.88 -7.24
N GLU A 204 7.38 2.93 -8.17
CA GLU A 204 8.43 1.95 -8.40
C GLU A 204 8.82 1.95 -9.88
N ARG A 205 10.03 1.45 -10.17
CA ARG A 205 10.50 1.34 -11.56
C ARG A 205 9.76 0.22 -12.28
N GLY A 206 9.09 0.57 -13.38
CA GLY A 206 8.51 -0.38 -14.33
C GLY A 206 9.29 -0.46 -15.64
N PRO A 207 8.97 -1.45 -16.49
CA PRO A 207 9.66 -1.66 -17.75
C PRO A 207 9.41 -0.55 -18.78
N SER A 208 8.24 0.10 -18.75
CA SER A 208 7.85 1.17 -19.70
C SER A 208 7.76 2.57 -19.09
N GLY A 209 8.02 2.71 -17.79
CA GLY A 209 7.78 3.92 -17.03
C GLY A 209 7.53 3.62 -15.55
N PRO A 210 6.93 4.53 -14.77
CA PRO A 210 6.67 4.30 -13.36
C PRO A 210 5.46 3.39 -13.14
N ILE A 211 5.54 2.59 -12.07
CA ILE A 211 4.40 1.87 -11.49
C ILE A 211 4.00 2.59 -10.22
N VAL A 212 2.87 3.29 -10.29
CA VAL A 212 2.28 4.00 -9.15
C VAL A 212 1.55 2.99 -8.29
N ARG A 213 1.95 2.91 -7.02
CA ARG A 213 1.37 2.01 -6.04
C ARG A 213 0.34 2.73 -5.19
N TYR A 214 -0.87 2.17 -5.17
CA TYR A 214 -1.96 2.57 -4.30
C TYR A 214 -2.12 1.60 -3.13
N PRO A 215 -2.85 1.99 -2.06
CA PRO A 215 -3.22 1.04 -1.01
C PRO A 215 -4.11 -0.09 -1.56
N ASP A 216 -4.83 0.17 -2.66
CA ASP A 216 -5.80 -0.73 -3.25
C ASP A 216 -5.35 -1.35 -4.59
N GLY A 217 -4.16 -1.04 -5.10
CA GLY A 217 -3.79 -1.44 -6.45
C GLY A 217 -2.55 -0.78 -7.04
N PHE A 218 -2.49 -0.79 -8.36
CA PHE A 218 -1.40 -0.27 -9.17
C PHE A 218 -1.93 0.45 -10.41
N VAL A 219 -1.16 1.43 -10.88
CA VAL A 219 -1.31 2.06 -12.19
C VAL A 219 0.07 2.18 -12.81
N ALA A 220 0.25 1.68 -14.02
CA ALA A 220 1.48 1.95 -14.80
C ALA A 220 1.26 3.11 -15.73
N LEU A 221 2.27 3.98 -15.82
CA LEU A 221 2.29 5.12 -16.73
C LEU A 221 3.39 4.92 -17.78
N ASP A 222 3.17 5.49 -18.96
CA ASP A 222 4.20 5.69 -19.96
C ASP A 222 5.22 6.70 -19.41
N GLY A 223 6.49 6.30 -19.33
CA GLY A 223 7.50 7.17 -18.73
C GLY A 223 7.79 8.43 -19.56
N ALA A 224 7.53 8.43 -20.87
CA ALA A 224 7.77 9.58 -21.73
C ALA A 224 6.60 10.58 -21.73
N THR A 225 5.36 10.10 -21.62
CA THR A 225 4.14 10.95 -21.75
C THR A 225 3.36 11.13 -20.46
N GLY A 226 3.51 10.23 -19.48
CA GLY A 226 2.69 10.17 -18.27
C GLY A 226 1.27 9.65 -18.51
N GLU A 227 0.97 9.13 -19.70
CA GLU A 227 -0.32 8.51 -20.00
C GLU A 227 -0.45 7.14 -19.31
N GLU A 228 -1.65 6.81 -18.85
CA GLU A 228 -1.94 5.52 -18.22
C GLU A 228 -1.87 4.39 -19.25
N LEU A 229 -1.09 3.35 -18.94
CA LEU A 229 -0.93 2.15 -19.77
C LEU A 229 -1.89 1.04 -19.33
N TRP A 230 -1.86 0.73 -18.04
CA TRP A 230 -2.68 -0.30 -17.44
C TRP A 230 -2.93 0.03 -15.97
N THR A 231 -4.03 -0.50 -15.45
CA THR A 231 -4.50 -0.27 -14.08
C THR A 231 -5.02 -1.57 -13.51
N TYR A 232 -4.64 -1.89 -12.28
CA TYR A 232 -5.21 -3.01 -11.53
C TYR A 232 -5.53 -2.55 -10.11
N ARG A 233 -6.82 -2.41 -9.77
CA ARG A 233 -7.26 -1.91 -8.48
C ARG A 233 -8.41 -2.69 -7.90
N LEU A 234 -8.37 -2.84 -6.59
CA LEU A 234 -9.37 -3.47 -5.75
C LEU A 234 -9.86 -2.48 -4.69
N PRO A 235 -10.57 -1.39 -5.06
CA PRO A 235 -10.97 -0.28 -4.16
C PRO A 235 -11.84 -0.71 -2.96
N TYR A 236 -12.25 -1.96 -2.96
CA TYR A 236 -13.22 -2.55 -2.07
C TYR A 236 -12.67 -3.85 -1.41
N ALA A 237 -11.44 -4.26 -1.73
CA ALA A 237 -10.83 -5.41 -1.07
C ALA A 237 -10.31 -5.04 0.33
N ARG A 238 -10.14 -6.08 1.17
CA ARG A 238 -9.66 -5.94 2.54
C ARG A 238 -8.21 -6.31 2.69
N GLN A 239 -7.59 -5.68 3.69
CA GLN A 239 -6.21 -5.95 4.08
C GLN A 239 -5.31 -6.00 2.85
N VAL A 240 -5.54 -5.02 1.96
CA VAL A 240 -4.82 -4.94 0.71
C VAL A 240 -3.40 -4.51 1.03
N GLU A 241 -2.47 -5.36 0.70
CA GLU A 241 -1.05 -5.06 0.71
C GLU A 241 -0.58 -5.08 -0.74
N THR A 242 0.02 -3.97 -1.18
CA THR A 242 0.62 -3.85 -2.51
C THR A 242 2.12 -3.72 -2.36
N GLY A 243 2.87 -4.37 -3.25
CA GLY A 243 4.32 -4.23 -3.34
C GLY A 243 4.86 -4.75 -4.68
N LEU A 244 6.13 -4.51 -4.91
CA LEU A 244 6.91 -5.20 -5.94
C LEU A 244 7.83 -6.20 -5.26
N PHE A 245 8.24 -7.24 -5.98
CA PHE A 245 9.25 -8.13 -5.47
C PHE A 245 10.61 -7.42 -5.53
N PRO A 246 11.34 -7.29 -4.41
CA PRO A 246 12.62 -6.59 -4.39
C PRO A 246 13.54 -7.08 -5.50
N GLY A 247 14.16 -6.17 -6.26
CA GLY A 247 15.06 -6.51 -7.36
C GLY A 247 14.41 -7.10 -8.62
N SER A 248 13.08 -7.20 -8.68
CA SER A 248 12.36 -7.56 -9.90
C SER A 248 11.56 -6.36 -10.42
N THR A 249 11.75 -6.04 -11.68
CA THR A 249 10.88 -5.09 -12.40
C THR A 249 9.79 -5.80 -13.19
N GLU A 250 9.74 -7.15 -13.18
CA GLU A 250 8.85 -7.97 -14.02
C GLU A 250 7.48 -8.20 -13.39
N TYR A 251 7.44 -8.27 -12.05
CA TYR A 251 6.22 -8.62 -11.33
C TYR A 251 5.92 -7.67 -10.17
N ALA A 252 4.65 -7.31 -10.06
CA ALA A 252 4.07 -6.69 -8.87
C ALA A 252 3.16 -7.68 -8.16
N TYR A 253 2.95 -7.50 -6.86
CA TYR A 253 2.03 -8.33 -6.10
C TYR A 253 0.99 -7.50 -5.34
N LEU A 254 -0.20 -8.07 -5.22
CA LEU A 254 -1.26 -7.59 -4.37
C LEU A 254 -1.76 -8.74 -3.50
N ARG A 255 -1.72 -8.58 -2.18
CA ARG A 255 -2.32 -9.51 -1.22
C ARG A 255 -3.62 -8.92 -0.71
N HIS A 256 -4.71 -9.68 -0.71
CA HIS A 256 -5.99 -9.23 -0.18
C HIS A 256 -6.83 -10.38 0.36
N VAL A 257 -7.83 -10.09 1.19
CA VAL A 257 -8.83 -11.09 1.61
C VAL A 257 -10.05 -10.97 0.71
N ALA A 258 -10.32 -12.01 -0.10
CA ALA A 258 -11.35 -11.99 -1.14
C ALA A 258 -12.78 -12.17 -0.60
N GLU A 259 -12.98 -13.00 0.43
CA GLU A 259 -14.32 -13.35 0.91
C GLU A 259 -14.49 -13.20 2.44
N PRO A 260 -15.68 -12.79 2.91
CA PRO A 260 -16.12 -13.02 4.28
C PRO A 260 -16.24 -14.52 4.56
N GLY A 261 -15.16 -15.16 5.00
CA GLY A 261 -15.24 -16.49 5.60
C GLY A 261 -16.03 -16.46 6.91
N THR A 262 -16.76 -17.54 7.22
CA THR A 262 -17.43 -17.73 8.52
C THR A 262 -16.45 -18.01 9.67
N GLU A 263 -15.19 -18.31 9.36
CA GLU A 263 -14.11 -18.54 10.31
C GLU A 263 -13.02 -17.49 10.03
N GLU A 264 -12.86 -16.52 10.93
CA GLU A 264 -11.73 -15.59 10.91
C GLU A 264 -10.47 -16.29 11.45
N PRO A 265 -9.28 -16.02 10.88
CA PRO A 265 -9.01 -15.12 9.74
C PRO A 265 -9.23 -15.79 8.37
N GLY A 266 -9.81 -15.06 7.41
CA GLY A 266 -9.94 -15.52 6.03
C GLY A 266 -8.57 -15.73 5.38
N THR A 267 -8.44 -16.74 4.51
CA THR A 267 -7.18 -16.99 3.78
C THR A 267 -6.93 -15.84 2.79
N PRO A 268 -5.81 -15.09 2.91
CA PRO A 268 -5.51 -14.06 1.94
C PRO A 268 -5.21 -14.69 0.58
N THR A 269 -5.53 -13.96 -0.48
CA THR A 269 -5.23 -14.26 -1.88
C THR A 269 -4.10 -13.36 -2.33
N MET A 270 -3.11 -13.93 -3.01
CA MET A 270 -2.02 -13.20 -3.63
C MET A 270 -2.24 -13.18 -5.14
N VAL A 271 -2.32 -11.97 -5.70
CA VAL A 271 -2.34 -11.69 -7.13
C VAL A 271 -0.96 -11.23 -7.52
N VAL A 272 -0.38 -11.84 -8.55
CA VAL A 272 0.88 -11.45 -9.18
C VAL A 272 0.55 -10.91 -10.56
N LEU A 273 1.00 -9.69 -10.82
CA LEU A 273 0.78 -8.96 -12.06
C LEU A 273 2.07 -8.88 -12.84
N ASP A 274 2.01 -9.09 -14.15
CA ASP A 274 3.06 -8.70 -15.09
C ASP A 274 3.09 -7.17 -15.17
N THR A 275 4.21 -6.55 -14.85
CA THR A 275 4.35 -5.09 -14.80
C THR A 275 4.40 -4.43 -16.19
N THR A 276 4.66 -5.20 -17.24
CA THR A 276 4.67 -4.72 -18.63
C THR A 276 3.26 -4.55 -19.14
N THR A 277 2.40 -5.53 -18.88
CA THR A 277 1.06 -5.60 -19.49
C THR A 277 -0.08 -5.30 -18.52
N GLY A 278 0.15 -5.45 -17.22
CA GLY A 278 -0.88 -5.47 -16.19
C GLY A 278 -1.66 -6.79 -16.13
N GLU A 279 -1.29 -7.81 -16.90
CA GLU A 279 -1.96 -9.11 -16.89
C GLU A 279 -1.73 -9.86 -15.56
N ILE A 280 -2.73 -10.62 -15.13
CA ILE A 280 -2.61 -11.50 -13.96
C ILE A 280 -1.77 -12.71 -14.37
N ALA A 281 -0.49 -12.71 -14.00
CA ALA A 281 0.40 -13.84 -14.18
C ALA A 281 0.01 -15.02 -13.26
N ARG A 282 -0.45 -14.70 -12.04
CA ARG A 282 -0.90 -15.70 -11.06
C ARG A 282 -1.91 -15.10 -10.09
N GLU A 283 -2.91 -15.88 -9.72
CA GLU A 283 -3.80 -15.58 -8.60
C GLU A 283 -3.98 -16.87 -7.80
N ALA A 284 -3.63 -16.84 -6.52
CA ALA A 284 -3.72 -18.03 -5.69
C ALA A 284 -3.91 -17.70 -4.20
N PRO A 285 -4.58 -18.57 -3.43
CA PRO A 285 -4.62 -18.47 -1.98
C PRO A 285 -3.21 -18.53 -1.39
N MET A 286 -2.93 -17.65 -0.44
CA MET A 286 -1.71 -17.57 0.36
C MET A 286 -2.08 -17.87 1.82
N PRO A 287 -2.19 -19.14 2.23
CA PRO A 287 -2.65 -19.48 3.58
C PRO A 287 -1.76 -18.82 4.65
N PRO A 288 -2.33 -18.33 5.76
CA PRO A 288 -1.52 -17.80 6.85
C PRO A 288 -0.58 -18.90 7.39
N LEU A 289 0.59 -18.50 7.88
CA LEU A 289 1.50 -19.45 8.52
C LEU A 289 0.98 -19.76 9.93
N GLU A 290 0.99 -21.04 10.31
CA GLU A 290 0.58 -21.48 11.64
C GLU A 290 1.63 -21.02 12.67
N ALA A 291 1.42 -19.84 13.25
CA ALA A 291 2.26 -19.27 14.30
C ALA A 291 1.40 -18.48 15.30
N GLU A 292 1.84 -18.40 16.56
CA GLU A 292 1.15 -17.62 17.60
C GLU A 292 1.10 -16.12 17.26
N GLU A 293 2.12 -15.64 16.54
CA GLU A 293 2.18 -14.31 15.94
C GLU A 293 2.44 -14.46 14.44
N GLU A 294 1.76 -13.68 13.59
CA GLU A 294 2.02 -13.68 12.15
C GLU A 294 3.50 -13.31 11.91
N PRO A 295 4.31 -14.24 11.39
CA PRO A 295 5.72 -14.00 11.22
C PRO A 295 5.89 -12.95 10.14
N ARG A 296 6.76 -11.97 10.40
CA ARG A 296 7.06 -10.93 9.42
C ARG A 296 7.76 -11.59 8.24
N VAL A 297 7.19 -11.39 7.05
CA VAL A 297 7.83 -11.78 5.80
C VAL A 297 9.02 -10.84 5.57
N GLY A 298 10.23 -11.38 5.63
CA GLY A 298 11.47 -10.63 5.39
C GLY A 298 11.83 -10.56 3.90
N HIS A 299 11.44 -11.58 3.12
CA HIS A 299 11.57 -11.56 1.67
C HIS A 299 10.39 -12.28 1.01
N LEU A 300 9.95 -11.77 -0.13
CA LEU A 300 8.86 -12.33 -0.91
C LEU A 300 9.28 -12.42 -2.37
N THR A 301 8.94 -13.54 -3.00
CA THR A 301 9.02 -13.81 -4.44
C THR A 301 7.67 -14.40 -4.88
N PRO A 302 7.40 -14.56 -6.18
CA PRO A 302 6.13 -15.17 -6.61
C PRO A 302 5.92 -16.59 -6.07
N GLU A 303 6.98 -17.37 -5.83
CA GLU A 303 6.93 -18.76 -5.38
C GLU A 303 7.25 -18.96 -3.90
N VAL A 304 8.08 -18.11 -3.32
CA VAL A 304 8.65 -18.29 -1.98
C VAL A 304 8.41 -17.07 -1.11
N ARG A 305 7.97 -17.29 0.13
CA ARG A 305 7.99 -16.31 1.21
C ARG A 305 8.97 -16.75 2.29
N VAL A 306 9.87 -15.87 2.67
CA VAL A 306 10.89 -16.12 3.70
C VAL A 306 10.57 -15.28 4.91
N SER A 307 10.53 -15.93 6.07
CA SER A 307 10.22 -15.30 7.35
C SER A 307 11.15 -15.76 8.45
N ALA A 308 11.38 -14.89 9.43
CA ALA A 308 12.02 -15.30 10.68
C ALA A 308 11.01 -16.02 11.58
N MET A 309 11.37 -17.17 12.11
CA MET A 309 10.56 -17.95 13.07
C MET A 309 11.41 -18.31 14.29
N VAL A 310 10.77 -18.53 15.44
CA VAL A 310 11.43 -19.04 16.65
C VAL A 310 10.82 -20.39 17.00
N GLU A 311 11.64 -21.45 16.92
CA GLU A 311 11.22 -22.82 17.19
C GLU A 311 12.08 -23.40 18.32
N GLU A 312 11.43 -23.90 19.37
CA GLU A 312 12.12 -24.43 20.55
C GLU A 312 13.14 -23.44 21.17
N GLY A 313 12.87 -22.13 21.05
CA GLY A 313 13.73 -21.06 21.53
C GLY A 313 14.89 -20.70 20.62
N ARG A 314 14.97 -21.26 19.40
CA ARG A 314 16.01 -20.97 18.41
C ARG A 314 15.45 -20.20 17.21
N PRO A 315 16.13 -19.14 16.74
CA PRO A 315 15.71 -18.39 15.58
C PRO A 315 16.10 -19.08 14.26
N TRP A 316 15.18 -19.11 13.31
CA TRP A 316 15.32 -19.70 11.98
C TRP A 316 14.85 -18.73 10.90
N ALA A 317 15.52 -18.70 9.75
CA ALA A 317 14.92 -18.23 8.51
C ALA A 317 14.24 -19.42 7.84
N VAL A 318 12.94 -19.33 7.60
CA VAL A 318 12.15 -20.43 7.02
C VAL A 318 11.50 -19.94 5.73
N ALA A 319 11.73 -20.67 4.65
CA ALA A 319 11.04 -20.46 3.39
C ALA A 319 9.82 -21.34 3.29
N HIS A 320 8.71 -20.74 2.91
CA HIS A 320 7.47 -21.43 2.60
C HIS A 320 7.06 -21.15 1.16
N SER A 321 6.31 -22.08 0.59
CA SER A 321 5.55 -21.80 -0.63
C SER A 321 4.60 -20.62 -0.40
N THR A 322 4.44 -19.77 -1.41
CA THR A 322 3.42 -18.71 -1.39
C THR A 322 2.00 -19.25 -1.50
N THR A 323 1.82 -20.51 -1.90
CA THR A 323 0.49 -21.11 -2.12
C THR A 323 0.12 -22.22 -1.16
N SER A 324 1.02 -22.56 -0.24
CA SER A 324 0.75 -23.56 0.81
C SER A 324 1.49 -23.18 2.09
N THR A 325 1.28 -23.94 3.16
CA THR A 325 2.08 -23.87 4.39
C THR A 325 3.29 -24.80 4.34
N GLU A 326 3.62 -25.34 3.16
CA GLU A 326 4.74 -26.25 2.97
C GLU A 326 6.06 -25.50 3.14
N ARG A 327 6.91 -26.01 4.04
CA ARG A 327 8.29 -25.57 4.21
C ARG A 327 9.13 -26.10 3.05
N ILE A 328 9.85 -25.20 2.40
CA ILE A 328 10.78 -25.52 1.31
C ILE A 328 12.17 -25.79 1.90
N TRP A 329 12.65 -24.86 2.73
CA TRP A 329 13.92 -24.96 3.44
C TRP A 329 13.88 -24.16 4.74
N GLU A 330 14.82 -24.46 5.63
CA GLU A 330 15.05 -23.74 6.88
C GLU A 330 16.56 -23.49 7.05
N PHE A 331 16.91 -22.34 7.60
CA PHE A 331 18.29 -21.93 7.83
C PHE A 331 18.43 -21.40 9.27
N PRO A 332 19.28 -22.00 10.11
CA PRO A 332 19.44 -21.56 11.49
C PRO A 332 20.13 -20.18 11.55
N LEU A 333 19.53 -19.24 12.28
CA LEU A 333 20.10 -17.90 12.47
C LEU A 333 21.10 -17.85 13.63
N ASP A 334 21.13 -18.90 14.46
CA ASP A 334 21.97 -19.04 15.65
C ASP A 334 23.15 -20.00 15.46
N GLU A 335 23.55 -20.30 14.22
CA GLU A 335 24.69 -21.17 13.87
C GLU A 335 26.07 -20.54 14.23
N GLY A 336 26.18 -19.97 15.42
CA GLY A 336 27.44 -19.65 16.07
C GLY A 336 28.17 -20.92 16.54
N ARG A 337 29.48 -20.84 16.66
CA ARG A 337 30.26 -21.84 17.40
C ARG A 337 29.72 -21.93 18.85
N GLU A 338 29.84 -23.09 19.49
CA GLU A 338 29.51 -23.24 20.91
C GLU A 338 30.11 -22.06 21.72
N GLY A 339 29.25 -21.30 22.41
CA GLY A 339 29.64 -20.14 23.20
C GLY A 339 29.42 -18.76 22.55
N ARG A 340 28.94 -18.69 21.30
CA ARG A 340 28.63 -17.44 20.60
C ARG A 340 27.12 -17.20 20.50
N LEU A 341 26.66 -16.02 20.89
CA LEU A 341 25.28 -15.58 20.69
C LEU A 341 25.21 -14.66 19.47
N CYS A 342 24.45 -15.06 18.45
CA CYS A 342 24.17 -14.23 17.29
C CYS A 342 22.80 -13.57 17.44
N LEU A 343 22.81 -12.24 17.40
CA LEU A 343 21.63 -11.40 17.32
C LEU A 343 21.32 -11.11 15.87
N TRP A 344 20.08 -11.36 15.49
CA TRP A 344 19.52 -10.85 14.25
C TRP A 344 18.73 -9.58 14.56
N VAL A 345 18.80 -8.57 13.69
CA VAL A 345 18.06 -7.32 13.89
C VAL A 345 16.58 -7.59 13.58
N PRO A 346 15.64 -7.55 14.55
CA PRO A 346 14.28 -8.09 14.37
C PRO A 346 13.40 -7.38 13.34
N ARG A 347 13.90 -6.29 12.73
CA ARG A 347 13.21 -5.56 11.66
C ARG A 347 13.92 -5.62 10.31
N ASP A 348 15.23 -5.91 10.29
CA ASP A 348 16.07 -5.72 9.10
C ASP A 348 17.11 -6.84 8.93
N GLY A 349 17.09 -7.87 9.78
CA GLY A 349 18.06 -8.98 9.76
C GLY A 349 17.80 -10.02 8.68
N ILE A 350 16.60 -10.04 8.08
CA ILE A 350 16.30 -10.82 6.87
C ILE A 350 15.71 -9.86 5.85
N GLY A 351 16.39 -9.74 4.72
CA GLY A 351 15.90 -9.05 3.53
C GLY A 351 16.08 -9.93 2.30
N GLY A 352 15.77 -9.39 1.13
CA GLY A 352 16.07 -10.06 -0.11
C GLY A 352 16.12 -9.11 -1.30
N TYR A 353 16.72 -9.60 -2.38
CA TYR A 353 16.82 -8.92 -3.64
C TYR A 353 16.83 -9.96 -4.75
N ALA A 354 15.88 -9.87 -5.67
CA ALA A 354 15.60 -10.86 -6.70
C ALA A 354 15.51 -12.28 -6.11
N ASP A 355 16.36 -13.19 -6.59
CA ASP A 355 16.44 -14.60 -6.22
C ASP A 355 17.39 -14.86 -5.03
N ARG A 356 17.69 -13.82 -4.23
CA ARG A 356 18.60 -13.87 -3.09
C ARG A 356 17.93 -13.46 -1.79
N VAL A 357 18.26 -14.17 -0.72
CA VAL A 357 17.92 -13.79 0.66
C VAL A 357 19.18 -13.31 1.34
N LEU A 358 19.11 -12.16 1.99
CA LEU A 358 20.20 -11.59 2.76
C LEU A 358 19.89 -11.76 4.25
N ILE A 359 20.81 -12.38 4.98
CA ILE A 359 20.75 -12.52 6.43
C ILE A 359 21.88 -11.69 7.02
N HIS A 360 21.53 -10.79 7.92
CA HIS A 360 22.46 -9.90 8.62
C HIS A 360 22.38 -10.14 10.14
N ASN A 361 23.50 -10.58 10.72
CA ASN A 361 23.62 -10.95 12.13
C ASN A 361 24.82 -10.25 12.80
N LEU A 362 24.65 -9.88 14.06
CA LEU A 362 25.71 -9.43 14.96
C LEU A 362 25.96 -10.52 16.01
N CYS A 363 27.16 -11.09 16.03
CA CYS A 363 27.53 -12.15 16.95
C CYS A 363 28.53 -11.67 18.01
N LEU A 364 28.36 -12.18 19.24
CA LEU A 364 29.18 -11.88 20.42
C LEU A 364 29.57 -13.18 21.11
N ASP A 365 30.81 -13.28 21.63
CA ASP A 365 31.24 -14.42 22.43
C ASP A 365 30.77 -14.22 23.89
N GLU A 366 30.09 -15.21 24.46
CA GLU A 366 29.65 -15.27 25.87
C GLU A 366 29.02 -13.97 26.45
N PRO A 367 27.97 -13.37 25.84
CA PRO A 367 27.38 -12.16 26.41
C PRO A 367 26.78 -12.45 27.79
N GLU A 368 27.03 -11.57 28.76
CA GLU A 368 26.45 -11.66 30.12
C GLU A 368 24.91 -11.49 30.14
N ALA A 369 24.27 -11.30 28.98
CA ALA A 369 22.84 -11.11 28.85
C ALA A 369 22.08 -12.44 28.82
N SER A 370 21.02 -12.53 29.62
CA SER A 370 20.18 -13.73 29.70
C SER A 370 19.03 -13.73 28.70
N SER A 371 18.79 -12.59 28.02
CA SER A 371 17.76 -12.42 27.00
C SER A 371 18.17 -11.43 25.91
N THR A 372 17.54 -11.53 24.73
CA THR A 372 17.72 -10.62 23.60
C THR A 372 17.39 -9.16 23.94
N GLN A 373 16.41 -8.93 24.83
CA GLN A 373 16.02 -7.57 25.25
C GLN A 373 17.08 -6.93 26.15
N GLU A 374 17.56 -7.66 27.16
CA GLU A 374 18.66 -7.20 28.01
C GLU A 374 19.90 -6.90 27.18
N LEU A 375 20.19 -7.75 26.18
CA LEU A 375 21.31 -7.53 25.29
C LEU A 375 21.12 -6.27 24.44
N ARG A 376 19.92 -5.97 23.94
CA ARG A 376 19.68 -4.73 23.19
C ARG A 376 19.91 -3.48 24.05
N GLU A 377 19.43 -3.47 25.29
CA GLU A 377 19.68 -2.38 26.25
C GLU A 377 21.15 -2.29 26.71
N LEU A 378 21.87 -3.40 26.64
CA LEU A 378 23.30 -3.47 26.90
C LEU A 378 24.09 -2.88 25.72
N LEU A 379 23.79 -3.30 24.49
CA LEU A 379 24.43 -2.82 23.26
C LEU A 379 24.30 -1.31 23.09
N ASP A 380 23.19 -0.71 23.55
CA ASP A 380 22.97 0.74 23.49
C ASP A 380 23.89 1.56 24.40
N ARG A 381 24.52 0.90 25.38
CA ARG A 381 25.37 1.55 26.38
C ARG A 381 26.82 1.12 26.31
N MET A 382 27.14 0.11 25.50
CA MET A 382 28.48 -0.46 25.44
C MET A 382 29.29 0.10 24.27
N ALA A 383 30.60 0.21 24.49
CA ALA A 383 31.55 0.22 23.38
C ALA A 383 31.50 -1.14 22.67
N VAL A 384 31.80 -1.17 21.37
CA VAL A 384 31.91 -2.42 20.60
C VAL A 384 32.90 -3.36 21.30
N PRO A 385 32.49 -4.56 21.74
CA PRO A 385 33.41 -5.56 22.26
C PRO A 385 34.43 -6.00 21.19
N ASP A 386 35.67 -6.27 21.59
CA ASP A 386 36.74 -6.69 20.67
C ASP A 386 36.42 -8.01 19.93
N ASP A 387 35.52 -8.81 20.49
CA ASP A 387 35.03 -10.08 19.95
C ASP A 387 33.72 -9.97 19.15
N ALA A 388 33.17 -8.76 19.00
CA ALA A 388 31.99 -8.55 18.18
C ALA A 388 32.30 -8.83 16.70
N VAL A 389 31.43 -9.62 16.08
CA VAL A 389 31.52 -9.97 14.66
C VAL A 389 30.18 -9.70 14.00
N GLU A 390 30.16 -8.78 13.05
CA GLU A 390 29.04 -8.59 12.14
C GLU A 390 29.21 -9.54 10.96
N ARG A 391 28.12 -10.18 10.54
CA ARG A 391 28.11 -11.21 9.51
C ARG A 391 26.93 -11.01 8.57
N VAL A 392 27.24 -11.02 7.27
CA VAL A 392 26.24 -11.12 6.21
C VAL A 392 26.36 -12.46 5.50
N ILE A 393 25.22 -13.10 5.27
CA ILE A 393 25.08 -14.37 4.56
C ILE A 393 24.07 -14.15 3.43
N VAL A 394 24.43 -14.58 2.22
CA VAL A 394 23.50 -14.58 1.09
C VAL A 394 23.13 -16.02 0.77
N LEU A 395 21.82 -16.28 0.74
CA LEU A 395 21.24 -17.58 0.40
C LEU A 395 20.56 -17.50 -0.96
N ASP A 396 20.55 -18.62 -1.67
CA ASP A 396 19.63 -18.82 -2.80
C ASP A 396 18.19 -18.95 -2.27
N VAL A 397 17.25 -18.17 -2.83
CA VAL A 397 15.86 -18.14 -2.31
C VAL A 397 15.12 -19.46 -2.52
N ALA A 398 15.49 -20.25 -3.54
CA ALA A 398 14.79 -21.49 -3.87
C ALA A 398 15.28 -22.67 -3.03
N THR A 399 16.57 -22.72 -2.70
CA THR A 399 17.18 -23.85 -2.00
C THR A 399 17.55 -23.57 -0.55
N GLY A 400 17.73 -22.31 -0.17
CA GLY A 400 18.28 -21.91 1.12
C GLY A 400 19.77 -22.20 1.27
N GLU A 401 20.44 -22.64 0.20
CA GLU A 401 21.88 -22.92 0.24
C GLU A 401 22.68 -21.61 0.34
N PRO A 402 23.68 -21.55 1.23
CA PRO A 402 24.54 -20.37 1.33
C PRO A 402 25.40 -20.24 0.09
N MET A 403 25.27 -19.12 -0.60
CA MET A 403 26.09 -18.77 -1.76
C MET A 403 27.44 -18.21 -1.31
N TRP A 404 27.40 -17.25 -0.40
CA TRP A 404 28.60 -16.68 0.22
C TRP A 404 28.28 -16.11 1.61
N SER A 405 29.33 -15.89 2.42
CA SER A 405 29.23 -15.14 3.67
C SER A 405 30.48 -14.30 3.93
N ARG A 406 30.30 -13.18 4.62
CA ARG A 406 31.36 -12.24 5.01
C ARG A 406 31.21 -11.89 6.48
N GLU A 407 32.34 -11.74 7.16
CA GLU A 407 32.44 -11.42 8.58
C GLU A 407 33.43 -10.27 8.76
N TRP A 408 33.11 -9.32 9.64
CA TRP A 408 33.99 -8.21 10.01
C TRP A 408 33.73 -7.77 11.46
N SER A 409 34.64 -6.98 12.01
CA SER A 409 34.43 -6.33 13.31
C SER A 409 33.64 -5.04 13.11
N PRO A 410 32.46 -4.87 13.75
CA PRO A 410 31.65 -3.67 13.57
C PRO A 410 32.35 -2.46 14.17
N GLN A 411 32.14 -1.27 13.61
CA GLN A 411 32.59 -0.02 14.24
C GLN A 411 31.57 0.50 15.27
N HIS A 412 30.30 0.12 15.09
CA HIS A 412 29.18 0.50 15.95
C HIS A 412 28.22 -0.69 16.13
N LEU A 413 27.76 -0.95 17.36
CA LEU A 413 26.88 -2.09 17.68
C LEU A 413 25.41 -1.90 17.25
N LEU A 414 25.01 -0.66 16.98
CA LEU A 414 23.61 -0.27 16.78
C LEU A 414 23.43 0.70 15.60
N ALA A 415 24.31 0.67 14.60
CA ALA A 415 24.01 1.39 13.37
C ALA A 415 22.71 0.79 12.79
N GLY A 416 21.60 1.50 12.97
CA GLY A 416 20.28 1.18 12.41
C GLY A 416 20.23 1.35 10.90
N GLU A 417 21.40 1.27 10.26
CA GLU A 417 21.53 1.23 8.82
C GLU A 417 21.06 -0.15 8.40
N ARG A 418 19.85 -0.16 7.84
CA ARG A 418 19.34 -1.31 7.10
C ARG A 418 20.49 -1.81 6.21
N PRO A 419 20.73 -3.13 6.07
CA PRO A 419 21.46 -3.61 4.92
C PRO A 419 20.70 -3.12 3.70
N VAL A 420 21.14 -1.99 3.14
CA VAL A 420 20.38 -1.22 2.16
C VAL A 420 20.29 -2.09 0.92
N GLY A 421 19.06 -2.51 0.62
CA GLY A 421 18.74 -3.02 -0.71
C GLY A 421 19.18 -1.97 -1.72
N SER A 422 20.02 -2.39 -2.67
CA SER A 422 20.49 -1.62 -3.84
C SER A 422 20.40 -0.11 -3.63
N GLY A 423 21.44 0.52 -3.06
CA GLY A 423 21.59 1.98 -3.12
C GLY A 423 21.32 2.44 -4.55
N ALA A 424 20.69 3.62 -4.72
CA ALA A 424 20.18 4.13 -5.99
C ALA A 424 21.00 3.59 -7.18
N LEU A 425 20.46 2.56 -7.84
CA LEU A 425 21.19 1.80 -8.85
C LEU A 425 21.72 2.79 -9.88
N MET A 426 23.04 2.88 -10.03
CA MET A 426 23.62 3.56 -11.18
C MET A 426 23.18 2.79 -12.42
N GLU A 427 22.43 3.47 -13.29
CA GLU A 427 21.21 2.88 -13.80
C GLU A 427 21.33 1.87 -14.95
N ASP A 428 22.53 1.42 -15.35
CA ASP A 428 22.62 0.63 -16.59
C ASP A 428 23.82 -0.31 -16.79
N GLU A 429 24.83 -0.38 -15.90
CA GLU A 429 26.05 -1.14 -16.26
C GLU A 429 26.65 -2.01 -15.14
N GLY A 430 26.36 -1.76 -13.86
CA GLY A 430 26.91 -2.54 -12.75
C GLY A 430 26.02 -3.65 -12.22
N ALA A 431 26.66 -4.70 -11.70
CA ALA A 431 26.00 -5.70 -10.88
C ALA A 431 25.57 -5.08 -9.54
N THR A 432 24.43 -5.53 -9.03
CA THR A 432 23.92 -5.12 -7.71
C THR A 432 24.92 -5.47 -6.61
N VAL A 433 25.09 -4.54 -5.67
CA VAL A 433 25.94 -4.70 -4.50
C VAL A 433 25.11 -4.72 -3.22
N VAL A 434 25.64 -5.38 -2.19
CA VAL A 434 25.18 -5.35 -0.82
C VAL A 434 26.05 -4.36 -0.07
N LEU A 435 25.47 -3.28 0.42
CA LEU A 435 26.16 -2.30 1.25
C LEU A 435 25.96 -2.63 2.73
N THR A 436 27.05 -2.71 3.48
CA THR A 436 27.09 -3.01 4.92
C THR A 436 28.07 -2.08 5.62
N SER A 437 28.09 -2.10 6.96
CA SER A 437 29.09 -1.35 7.74
C SER A 437 30.54 -1.83 7.51
N GLY A 438 30.70 -3.04 6.95
CA GLY A 438 31.97 -3.65 6.61
C GLY A 438 32.43 -3.40 5.17
N GLY A 439 31.65 -2.66 4.37
CA GLY A 439 31.94 -2.33 2.99
C GLY A 439 30.84 -2.76 2.02
N ALA A 440 31.15 -2.74 0.71
CA ALA A 440 30.25 -3.20 -0.33
C ALA A 440 30.72 -4.53 -0.91
N PHE A 441 29.77 -5.41 -1.25
CA PHE A 441 30.04 -6.72 -1.84
C PHE A 441 29.11 -6.99 -3.01
N THR A 442 29.61 -7.60 -4.09
CA THR A 442 28.73 -8.02 -5.20
C THR A 442 27.69 -9.02 -4.70
N LEU A 443 26.42 -8.81 -5.06
CA LEU A 443 25.33 -9.66 -4.56
C LEU A 443 25.49 -11.13 -5.01
N ALA A 444 25.99 -11.35 -6.24
CA ALA A 444 26.13 -12.67 -6.83
C ALA A 444 27.26 -13.51 -6.20
N GLU A 445 28.42 -12.91 -5.95
CA GLU A 445 29.66 -13.64 -5.64
C GLU A 445 30.25 -13.27 -4.28
N GLY A 446 29.79 -12.16 -3.68
CA GLY A 446 30.34 -11.63 -2.44
C GLY A 446 31.74 -11.06 -2.60
N GLU A 447 32.15 -10.72 -3.83
CA GLU A 447 33.43 -10.06 -4.08
C GLU A 447 33.39 -8.63 -3.52
N PRO A 448 34.43 -8.19 -2.79
CA PRO A 448 34.46 -6.83 -2.27
C PRO A 448 34.50 -5.83 -3.42
N VAL A 449 33.72 -4.76 -3.30
CA VAL A 449 33.75 -3.61 -4.20
C VAL A 449 34.41 -2.47 -3.45
N GLU A 450 35.61 -2.08 -3.89
CA GLU A 450 36.28 -0.89 -3.38
C GLU A 450 35.61 0.32 -4.03
N PHE A 451 34.80 1.04 -3.27
CA PHE A 451 34.10 2.23 -3.77
C PHE A 451 34.45 3.50 -2.99
N GLU A 452 34.89 3.35 -1.74
CA GLU A 452 35.28 4.46 -0.88
C GLU A 452 36.67 4.97 -1.25
N PRO A 453 36.80 6.25 -1.63
CA PRO A 453 38.09 6.84 -1.89
C PRO A 453 38.85 7.12 -0.59
N ASP A 454 40.19 7.13 -0.64
CA ASP A 454 41.01 7.58 0.48
C ASP A 454 40.55 8.97 0.96
N ALA A 455 40.17 9.05 2.23
CA ALA A 455 39.58 10.22 2.86
C ALA A 455 40.45 10.69 4.04
N PRO A 456 40.78 11.99 4.12
CA PRO A 456 41.35 12.58 5.34
C PRO A 456 40.42 12.38 6.56
N SER A 457 40.96 12.43 7.77
CA SER A 457 40.17 12.21 9.00
C SER A 457 39.13 13.30 9.31
N ASP A 458 39.18 14.43 8.60
CA ASP A 458 38.32 15.61 8.74
C ASP A 458 37.25 15.71 7.65
N VAL A 459 37.06 14.66 6.85
CA VAL A 459 35.98 14.58 5.87
C VAL A 459 35.04 13.42 6.16
N GLU A 460 33.78 13.60 5.80
CA GLU A 460 32.74 12.58 5.88
C GLU A 460 32.26 12.26 4.46
N ASP A 461 32.48 11.02 4.04
CA ASP A 461 32.01 10.52 2.75
C ASP A 461 30.72 9.72 2.95
N ARG A 462 29.71 9.99 2.12
CA ARG A 462 28.43 9.27 2.14
C ARG A 462 28.10 8.76 0.75
N PRO A 463 27.85 7.44 0.57
CA PRO A 463 27.45 6.91 -0.71
C PRO A 463 26.02 7.36 -1.06
N LEU A 464 25.83 7.90 -2.26
CA LEU A 464 24.52 8.20 -2.84
C LEU A 464 24.02 7.06 -3.74
N GLY A 465 24.94 6.38 -4.42
CA GLY A 465 24.67 5.21 -5.24
C GLY A 465 25.95 4.39 -5.42
N VAL A 466 25.84 3.06 -5.35
CA VAL A 466 26.97 2.13 -5.47
C VAL A 466 26.54 0.95 -6.33
N ASP A 467 27.41 0.54 -7.26
CA ASP A 467 27.28 -0.69 -8.03
C ASP A 467 28.66 -1.33 -8.25
N SER A 468 28.74 -2.41 -9.03
CA SER A 468 30.03 -3.06 -9.31
C SER A 468 30.97 -2.27 -10.23
N THR A 469 30.54 -1.13 -10.80
CA THR A 469 31.34 -0.26 -11.67
C THR A 469 31.93 0.94 -10.92
N GLY A 470 31.40 1.26 -9.75
CA GLY A 470 31.91 2.30 -8.86
C GLY A 470 30.83 2.88 -7.94
N ALA A 471 31.02 4.12 -7.50
CA ALA A 471 30.05 4.84 -6.70
C ALA A 471 29.93 6.32 -7.07
N VAL A 472 28.81 6.91 -6.69
CA VAL A 472 28.65 8.35 -6.52
C VAL A 472 28.51 8.63 -5.05
N MET A 473 29.32 9.54 -4.54
CA MET A 473 29.40 9.88 -3.12
C MET A 473 29.32 11.38 -2.92
N THR A 474 28.79 11.80 -1.78
CA THR A 474 29.01 13.14 -1.25
C THR A 474 30.19 13.13 -0.30
N ARG A 475 31.04 14.16 -0.38
CA ARG A 475 32.13 14.41 0.57
C ARG A 475 31.91 15.76 1.25
N GLU A 476 31.75 15.72 2.56
CA GLU A 476 31.65 16.90 3.40
C GLU A 476 32.99 17.18 4.08
N ILE A 477 33.53 18.40 3.93
CA ILE A 477 34.71 18.85 4.67
C ILE A 477 34.24 19.64 5.89
N ILE A 478 34.64 19.18 7.09
CA ILE A 478 34.20 19.81 8.34
C ILE A 478 34.71 21.26 8.40
N GLY A 479 33.77 22.21 8.46
CA GLY A 479 34.06 23.64 8.58
C GLY A 479 34.18 24.40 7.26
N GLU A 480 33.96 23.74 6.11
CA GLU A 480 33.86 24.41 4.81
C GLU A 480 32.40 24.62 4.38
N GLU A 481 32.17 25.67 3.58
CA GLU A 481 30.86 26.04 3.00
C GLU A 481 30.60 25.36 1.64
N SER A 482 31.50 24.48 1.19
CA SER A 482 31.37 23.70 -0.04
C SER A 482 31.36 22.22 0.28
N ALA A 483 30.67 21.45 -0.55
CA ALA A 483 30.76 20.00 -0.54
C ALA A 483 31.22 19.51 -1.91
N MET A 484 31.68 18.27 -1.97
CA MET A 484 32.07 17.63 -3.23
C MET A 484 31.12 16.48 -3.56
N ILE A 485 30.79 16.35 -4.83
CA ILE A 485 30.25 15.12 -5.40
C ILE A 485 31.43 14.40 -6.04
N LEU A 486 31.65 13.16 -5.63
CA LEU A 486 32.73 12.31 -6.11
C LEU A 486 32.14 11.16 -6.91
N ARG A 487 32.75 10.87 -8.06
CA ARG A 487 32.51 9.62 -8.78
C ARG A 487 33.75 8.76 -8.68
N THR A 488 33.57 7.51 -8.25
CA THR A 488 34.64 6.50 -8.19
C THR A 488 34.41 5.42 -9.24
N ASP A 489 35.49 4.77 -9.66
CA ASP A 489 35.41 3.50 -10.39
C ASP A 489 35.33 2.30 -9.41
N ALA A 490 35.31 1.08 -9.96
CA ALA A 490 35.22 -0.17 -9.20
C ALA A 490 36.42 -0.45 -8.28
N GLY A 491 37.49 0.33 -8.40
CA GLY A 491 38.67 0.27 -7.53
C GLY A 491 38.76 1.45 -6.56
N GLY A 492 37.68 2.22 -6.39
CA GLY A 492 37.62 3.37 -5.49
C GLY A 492 38.41 4.59 -5.99
N ALA A 493 38.97 4.54 -7.20
CA ALA A 493 39.72 5.66 -7.73
C ALA A 493 38.73 6.76 -8.17
N ILE A 494 38.95 7.97 -7.68
CA ILE A 494 38.12 9.11 -8.05
C ILE A 494 38.34 9.43 -9.54
N VAL A 495 37.32 9.17 -10.35
CA VAL A 495 37.31 9.47 -11.79
C VAL A 495 36.74 10.85 -12.08
N ASP A 496 35.92 11.39 -11.18
CA ASP A 496 35.31 12.71 -11.32
C ASP A 496 35.13 13.44 -9.99
N ARG A 497 35.16 14.77 -10.03
CA ARG A 497 35.02 15.67 -8.88
C ARG A 497 34.25 16.92 -9.26
N THR A 498 33.11 17.12 -8.62
CA THR A 498 32.32 18.33 -8.75
C THR A 498 32.24 19.04 -7.41
N GLU A 499 32.72 20.28 -7.34
CA GLU A 499 32.49 21.17 -6.20
C GLU A 499 31.08 21.77 -6.32
N VAL A 500 30.27 21.64 -5.25
CA VAL A 500 28.92 22.20 -5.14
C VAL A 500 28.81 23.12 -3.93
N GLU A 501 28.06 24.22 -4.09
CA GLU A 501 27.75 25.12 -2.98
C GLU A 501 26.93 24.39 -1.91
N ARG A 502 27.29 24.54 -0.64
CA ARG A 502 26.55 23.90 0.45
C ARG A 502 25.30 24.70 0.78
N ASP A 503 24.19 24.28 0.21
CA ASP A 503 22.86 24.69 0.67
C ASP A 503 22.38 23.67 1.71
N PHE A 504 22.20 24.10 2.96
CA PHE A 504 21.91 23.20 4.07
C PHE A 504 20.57 22.46 3.90
N ASP A 505 19.58 23.13 3.30
CA ASP A 505 18.26 22.54 3.09
C ASP A 505 18.32 21.44 2.03
N ILE A 506 19.08 21.65 0.95
CA ILE A 506 19.31 20.63 -0.08
C ILE A 506 20.17 19.49 0.50
N TRP A 507 21.23 19.83 1.24
CA TRP A 507 22.21 18.86 1.73
C TRP A 507 21.59 17.81 2.65
N ARG A 508 20.64 18.22 3.50
CA ARG A 508 19.94 17.30 4.41
C ARG A 508 19.13 16.24 3.67
N GLU A 509 18.60 16.57 2.50
CA GLU A 509 17.74 15.68 1.70
C GLU A 509 18.53 14.80 0.71
N THR A 510 19.87 14.85 0.74
CA THR A 510 20.73 14.04 -0.15
C THR A 510 20.56 12.53 0.04
N GLU A 511 20.04 12.08 1.18
CA GLU A 511 19.65 10.68 1.40
C GLU A 511 18.49 10.20 0.52
N HIS A 512 17.82 11.12 -0.18
CA HIS A 512 16.74 10.83 -1.14
C HIS A 512 17.15 11.18 -2.57
N ALA A 513 18.44 11.46 -2.80
CA ALA A 513 18.93 11.87 -4.09
C ALA A 513 18.84 10.73 -5.13
N GLY A 514 18.46 11.10 -6.35
CA GLY A 514 18.57 10.26 -7.53
C GLY A 514 19.89 10.53 -8.25
N VAL A 515 20.69 9.49 -8.47
CA VAL A 515 21.94 9.58 -9.22
C VAL A 515 21.67 9.19 -10.68
N LEU A 516 21.81 10.15 -11.60
CA LEU A 516 21.85 9.89 -13.02
C LEU A 516 23.28 9.83 -13.52
N ARG A 517 23.47 9.36 -14.77
CA ARG A 517 24.79 9.25 -15.40
C ARG A 517 25.61 10.54 -15.36
N SER A 518 24.95 11.70 -15.54
CA SER A 518 25.60 13.01 -15.69
C SER A 518 24.99 14.08 -14.77
N ALA A 519 24.11 13.70 -13.83
CA ALA A 519 23.47 14.64 -12.91
C ALA A 519 23.13 13.98 -11.57
N LEU A 520 23.21 14.77 -10.49
CA LEU A 520 22.67 14.46 -9.19
C LEU A 520 21.37 15.25 -9.00
N LEU A 521 20.30 14.55 -8.65
CA LEU A 521 18.99 15.12 -8.43
C LEU A 521 18.63 15.00 -6.95
N VAL A 522 18.39 16.12 -6.26
CA VAL A 522 18.01 16.13 -4.85
C VAL A 522 16.59 16.68 -4.72
N PRO A 523 15.61 15.82 -4.39
CA PRO A 523 14.25 16.29 -4.11
C PRO A 523 14.23 16.99 -2.76
N TYR A 524 13.62 18.18 -2.67
CA TYR A 524 13.48 18.85 -1.39
C TYR A 524 12.21 19.70 -1.30
N LEU A 525 11.83 19.98 -0.06
CA LEU A 525 10.70 20.80 0.29
C LEU A 525 11.18 22.18 0.73
N SER A 526 10.71 23.22 0.04
CA SER A 526 11.11 24.61 0.24
C SER A 526 10.00 25.38 0.97
N ASP A 527 10.36 26.24 1.93
CA ASP A 527 9.40 27.13 2.61
C ASP A 527 9.10 28.34 1.71
N ALA A 528 7.84 28.50 1.30
CA ALA A 528 7.39 29.63 0.49
C ALA A 528 7.40 30.97 1.25
N GLY A 529 7.73 30.97 2.54
CA GLY A 529 7.85 32.16 3.41
C GLY A 529 6.53 32.59 4.07
N ASP A 530 5.42 31.92 3.76
CA ASP A 530 4.12 32.11 4.40
C ASP A 530 3.67 30.89 5.22
N GLY A 531 4.61 29.97 5.50
CA GLY A 531 4.37 28.72 6.21
C GLY A 531 3.79 27.61 5.34
N ARG A 532 3.63 27.85 4.03
CA ARG A 532 3.33 26.80 3.05
C ARG A 532 4.59 26.27 2.43
N VAL A 533 4.51 25.05 1.92
CA VAL A 533 5.65 24.31 1.40
C VAL A 533 5.50 24.12 -0.11
N THR A 534 6.54 24.43 -0.87
CA THR A 534 6.65 24.12 -2.30
C THR A 534 7.58 22.93 -2.51
N ARG A 535 7.29 22.14 -3.54
CA ARG A 535 8.17 21.08 -3.99
C ARG A 535 9.18 21.69 -4.94
N GLU A 536 10.44 21.37 -4.77
CA GLU A 536 11.51 21.81 -5.65
C GLU A 536 12.47 20.65 -5.90
N LEU A 537 13.21 20.73 -6.99
CA LEU A 537 14.27 19.79 -7.31
C LEU A 537 15.56 20.56 -7.52
N ALA A 538 16.60 20.19 -6.78
CA ALA A 538 17.95 20.69 -7.02
C ALA A 538 18.70 19.73 -7.94
N ILE A 539 19.37 20.29 -8.94
CA ILE A 539 20.10 19.56 -9.97
C ILE A 539 21.55 20.05 -9.93
N ALA A 540 22.50 19.12 -9.81
CA ALA A 540 23.92 19.40 -9.99
C ALA A 540 24.50 18.51 -11.09
N ALA A 541 25.25 19.10 -12.03
CA ALA A 541 25.98 18.34 -13.02
C ALA A 541 27.13 17.59 -12.33
N THR A 542 27.31 16.30 -12.64
CA THR A 542 28.36 15.48 -12.00
C THR A 542 29.66 15.41 -12.80
N GLU A 543 29.67 15.96 -14.02
CA GLU A 543 30.80 15.94 -14.95
C GLU A 543 31.55 17.28 -15.04
N ASP A 544 31.08 18.30 -14.31
CA ASP A 544 31.69 19.63 -14.28
C ASP A 544 32.61 19.78 -13.06
N GLU A 545 33.71 20.52 -13.19
CA GLU A 545 34.62 20.81 -12.05
C GLU A 545 33.89 21.58 -10.92
N ARG A 546 32.92 22.42 -11.29
CA ARG A 546 32.10 23.22 -10.39
C ARG A 546 30.68 23.28 -10.91
N SER A 547 29.72 22.90 -10.08
CA SER A 547 28.30 23.02 -10.40
C SER A 547 27.61 23.94 -9.40
N VAL A 548 26.75 24.82 -9.91
CA VAL A 548 25.76 25.52 -9.10
C VAL A 548 24.50 24.67 -9.10
N TRP A 549 23.76 24.65 -7.99
CA TRP A 549 22.45 24.01 -7.95
C TRP A 549 21.49 24.73 -8.88
N GLU A 550 21.09 24.06 -9.96
CA GLU A 550 19.95 24.49 -10.75
C GLU A 550 18.68 24.03 -10.03
N ARG A 551 17.73 24.96 -9.85
CA ARG A 551 16.46 24.68 -9.17
C ARG A 551 15.36 24.56 -10.21
N LEU A 552 14.65 23.44 -10.19
CA LEU A 552 13.46 23.20 -10.99
C LEU A 552 12.23 23.27 -10.08
N ASP A 553 11.37 24.26 -10.34
CA ASP A 553 10.07 24.43 -9.69
C ASP A 553 9.00 23.61 -10.44
N PHE A 554 8.03 23.08 -9.70
CA PHE A 554 6.92 22.29 -10.21
C PHE A 554 5.64 23.11 -10.47
N ASP A 555 5.65 24.43 -10.24
CA ASP A 555 4.50 25.34 -10.41
C ASP A 555 3.24 24.89 -9.63
N ASP A 556 3.44 24.21 -8.49
CA ASP A 556 2.38 23.65 -7.66
C ASP A 556 1.64 24.69 -6.82
N GLU A 557 0.39 24.38 -6.45
CA GLU A 557 -0.23 25.03 -5.30
C GLU A 557 0.55 24.64 -4.03
N PRO A 558 1.00 25.61 -3.22
CA PRO A 558 1.76 25.31 -2.02
C PRO A 558 0.96 24.43 -1.06
N MET A 559 1.60 23.39 -0.53
CA MET A 559 0.98 22.43 0.37
C MET A 559 0.69 23.09 1.72
N SER A 560 -0.47 22.77 2.31
CA SER A 560 -0.94 23.39 3.56
C SER A 560 -0.30 22.82 4.82
N ASP A 561 0.35 21.67 4.73
CA ASP A 561 0.96 20.98 5.87
C ASP A 561 2.41 21.45 6.08
N PRO A 562 2.86 21.62 7.34
CA PRO A 562 4.22 22.09 7.65
C PRO A 562 5.29 21.06 7.25
N VAL A 563 6.49 21.54 6.88
CA VAL A 563 7.64 20.73 6.44
C VAL A 563 7.98 19.59 7.39
N ASP A 564 8.04 19.87 8.71
CA ASP A 564 8.43 18.90 9.73
C ASP A 564 7.58 17.62 9.69
N ARG A 565 6.30 17.73 9.29
CA ARG A 565 5.40 16.59 9.19
C ARG A 565 5.78 15.65 8.05
N TRP A 566 6.30 16.19 6.96
CA TRP A 566 6.70 15.41 5.80
C TRP A 566 8.01 14.68 6.08
N ASN A 567 8.99 15.35 6.68
CA ASN A 567 10.30 14.75 6.97
C ASN A 567 10.22 13.47 7.85
N ASP A 568 9.26 13.40 8.79
CA ASP A 568 9.13 12.26 9.71
C ASP A 568 8.27 11.11 9.15
N GLU A 569 7.28 11.40 8.28
CA GLU A 569 6.21 10.45 7.93
C GLU A 569 6.06 10.20 6.42
N GLY A 570 6.72 10.97 5.54
CA GLY A 570 6.65 10.79 4.08
C GLY A 570 7.51 11.78 3.29
N GLY A 571 8.47 11.25 2.51
CA GLY A 571 9.47 12.07 1.82
C GLY A 571 9.10 12.49 0.40
N HIS A 572 9.72 13.57 -0.08
CA HIS A 572 9.83 13.85 -1.51
C HIS A 572 10.85 12.88 -2.11
N ARG A 573 10.42 12.07 -3.06
CA ARG A 573 11.19 10.96 -3.65
C ARG A 573 11.35 11.13 -5.15
N LEU A 574 12.38 10.47 -5.67
CA LEU A 574 12.66 10.35 -7.10
C LEU A 574 12.79 8.88 -7.48
N VAL A 575 12.26 8.52 -8.64
CA VAL A 575 12.49 7.20 -9.26
C VAL A 575 12.82 7.41 -10.72
N ALA A 576 14.00 6.98 -11.13
CA ALA A 576 14.40 7.00 -12.53
C ALA A 576 13.79 5.79 -13.26
N VAL A 577 13.21 6.05 -14.43
CA VAL A 577 12.46 5.07 -15.22
C VAL A 577 12.69 5.30 -16.72
N PRO A 578 12.45 4.30 -17.58
CA PRO A 578 12.46 4.47 -19.02
C PRO A 578 11.65 5.70 -19.46
N GLY A 579 12.29 6.70 -20.07
CA GLY A 579 11.65 7.92 -20.58
C GLY A 579 11.59 9.14 -19.65
N SER A 580 11.70 9.01 -18.32
CA SER A 580 11.71 10.16 -17.39
C SER A 580 12.34 9.85 -16.03
N VAL A 581 12.58 10.89 -15.22
CA VAL A 581 12.72 10.73 -13.75
C VAL A 581 11.42 11.19 -13.09
N VAL A 582 10.84 10.37 -12.24
CA VAL A 582 9.53 10.64 -11.63
C VAL A 582 9.71 11.21 -10.24
N SER A 583 9.23 12.44 -10.05
CA SER A 583 9.19 13.15 -8.78
C SER A 583 7.81 13.01 -8.14
N TYR A 584 7.76 12.56 -6.89
CA TYR A 584 6.52 12.31 -6.16
C TYR A 584 6.68 12.50 -4.64
N ILE A 585 5.55 12.63 -3.95
CA ILE A 585 5.51 12.64 -2.48
C ILE A 585 5.06 11.26 -2.02
N GLU A 586 5.95 10.55 -1.35
CA GLU A 586 5.64 9.29 -0.69
C GLU A 586 4.87 9.60 0.59
N ASN A 587 3.76 8.90 0.81
CA ASN A 587 2.88 9.23 1.91
C ASN A 587 2.79 8.02 2.85
N GLY A 588 3.29 8.14 4.08
CA GLY A 588 3.36 7.05 5.06
C GLY A 588 2.00 6.59 5.62
N GLY A 589 0.93 6.69 4.85
CA GLY A 589 -0.41 6.21 5.21
C GLY A 589 -1.20 7.14 6.11
N LEU A 590 -0.84 8.42 6.19
CA LEU A 590 -1.64 9.40 6.93
C LEU A 590 -2.96 9.68 6.18
N PRO A 591 -4.11 9.52 6.84
CA PRO A 591 -5.38 9.82 6.20
C PRO A 591 -5.57 11.34 6.04
N GLY A 592 -5.77 11.79 4.80
CA GLY A 592 -6.19 13.16 4.47
C GLY A 592 -5.09 14.11 4.02
N SER A 593 -3.86 13.64 3.86
CA SER A 593 -2.79 14.39 3.17
C SER A 593 -3.13 14.59 1.69
N ASP A 594 -2.70 15.72 1.15
CA ASP A 594 -3.07 16.15 -0.20
C ASP A 594 -2.51 15.20 -1.29
N ARG A 595 -3.26 15.06 -2.38
CA ARG A 595 -2.94 14.19 -3.51
C ARG A 595 -2.05 14.96 -4.49
N GLY A 596 -0.81 15.22 -4.07
CA GLY A 596 0.16 15.90 -4.91
C GLY A 596 0.32 15.19 -6.26
N PRO A 597 0.35 15.91 -7.40
CA PRO A 597 0.65 15.29 -8.69
C PRO A 597 2.06 14.69 -8.72
N LEU A 598 2.23 13.68 -9.58
CA LEU A 598 3.52 13.13 -9.99
C LEU A 598 4.04 13.95 -11.16
N TYR A 599 5.35 14.12 -11.24
CA TYR A 599 6.01 14.84 -12.32
C TYR A 599 7.02 13.97 -13.03
N GLY A 600 6.86 13.83 -14.35
CA GLY A 600 7.87 13.25 -15.22
C GLY A 600 8.86 14.30 -15.66
N LEU A 601 10.10 14.14 -15.24
CA LEU A 601 11.22 15.02 -15.52
C LEU A 601 11.99 14.52 -16.74
N VAL A 602 12.28 15.43 -17.67
CA VAL A 602 12.91 15.10 -18.95
C VAL A 602 14.07 16.05 -19.26
N PRO A 603 14.97 15.66 -20.17
CA PRO A 603 16.03 16.54 -20.67
C PRO A 603 15.55 17.79 -21.40
#